data_AF-A0A396ZTA6-F1
#
_entry.id   AF-A0A396ZTA6-F1
#
_cell.length_a   1.000
_cell.length_b   1.000
_cell.length_c   1.000
_cell.angle_alpha   90.00
_cell.angle_beta   90.00
_cell.angle_gamma   90.00
#
_symmetry.space_group_name_H-M   'P 1'
#
loop_
_entity.id
_entity.type
_entity.pdbx_description
1 polymer ?
#
loop_
_entity_poly.entity_id
_entity_poly.type
_entity_poly.pdbx_seq_one_letter_code
_entity_poly.pdbx_strand_id
1 'polypeptide(L)'
;IFHILTGPNNSSAVWAAQRVPDEDMAVVANSFVIRTLNLDDSDHFMASANVESFARDMGWWDPATGPFDFAAAYSWAKPGPTKPLYGGRRIWRIYDVFAPSKHLDATLGQHPQVKTYPFSVTPDEKVTPKRLMDIMRDHYEGTPYDMTKDAASGPFGSPVRFGGSNKGVDGGWERSISMHRTTHSFVLQARGHLPDDVGGVAWYSLGAPHGSVYTPFSCAQHSVPSSYLVSRRHKFDTAGAWWAFQFVNNWSNLRYDLMHKHIQTVLDQIQDEAIALEAATIVEVANMTDTLARVDFIERRNNEFAQKMVDRWWSLAFTLVGKFNDGYVIDGDRSGDMHVPGYPAWWLQSTNYAAWPAKDAYNPPQEALQSNAMATSLTFTIVSAFSYFAIFAVGLVVGVLYLKHRTRSREYHRLV
;
A
#
# COMPACT_ATOMS: atom_id res chain seq x y z
N ILE A 1 22.92 -10.06 8.04
CA ILE A 1 21.93 -11.00 7.46
C ILE A 1 22.36 -12.43 7.82
N PHE A 2 21.40 -13.30 8.16
CA PHE A 2 21.63 -14.70 8.53
C PHE A 2 20.73 -15.61 7.67
N HIS A 3 21.31 -16.60 7.02
CA HIS A 3 20.61 -17.64 6.26
C HIS A 3 20.85 -18.98 6.92
N ILE A 4 19.78 -19.75 7.10
CA ILE A 4 19.80 -21.04 7.79
C ILE A 4 18.87 -22.03 7.11
N LEU A 5 19.33 -23.27 7.04
CA LEU A 5 18.61 -24.43 6.56
C LEU A 5 18.82 -25.60 7.52
N THR A 6 17.92 -26.56 7.42
CA THR A 6 18.10 -27.84 8.10
C THR A 6 19.23 -28.63 7.44
N GLY A 7 20.13 -29.18 8.27
CA GLY A 7 21.20 -30.06 7.83
C GLY A 7 20.72 -31.49 7.55
N PRO A 8 21.64 -32.40 7.22
CA PRO A 8 21.31 -33.79 6.92
C PRO A 8 20.48 -34.45 8.04
N ASN A 9 19.46 -35.22 7.67
CA ASN A 9 18.59 -35.97 8.57
C ASN A 9 17.94 -35.15 9.71
N ASN A 10 17.81 -33.83 9.57
CA ASN A 10 17.33 -32.93 10.60
C ASN A 10 18.14 -32.96 11.91
N SER A 11 19.40 -33.43 11.89
CA SER A 11 20.24 -33.56 13.09
C SER A 11 21.14 -32.35 13.35
N SER A 12 21.22 -31.40 12.42
CA SER A 12 22.01 -30.17 12.56
C SER A 12 21.43 -29.04 11.69
N ALA A 13 22.10 -27.88 11.68
CA ALA A 13 21.78 -26.77 10.78
C ALA A 13 22.98 -26.45 9.88
N VAL A 14 22.68 -25.95 8.68
CA VAL A 14 23.66 -25.37 7.76
C VAL A 14 23.32 -23.90 7.63
N TRP A 15 24.28 -23.02 7.90
CA TRP A 15 24.01 -21.58 7.93
C TRP A 15 25.20 -20.74 7.49
N ALA A 16 24.90 -19.53 7.02
CA ALA A 16 25.87 -18.49 6.74
C ALA A 16 25.31 -17.12 7.18
N ALA A 17 26.20 -16.24 7.59
CA ALA A 17 25.92 -14.87 7.98
C ALA A 17 26.86 -13.92 7.25
N GLN A 18 26.33 -12.77 6.84
CA GLN A 18 27.09 -11.67 6.27
C GLN A 18 26.67 -10.37 6.96
N ARG A 19 27.64 -9.63 7.50
CA ARG A 19 27.45 -8.29 8.08
C ARG A 19 27.06 -7.32 6.98
N VAL A 20 26.03 -6.51 7.22
CA VAL A 20 25.68 -5.40 6.31
C VAL A 20 26.60 -4.23 6.66
N PRO A 21 27.27 -3.58 5.68
CA PRO A 21 28.10 -2.42 5.97
C PRO A 21 27.30 -1.29 6.64
N ASP A 22 27.96 -0.46 7.45
CA ASP A 22 27.30 0.52 8.33
C ASP A 22 26.48 1.57 7.55
N GLU A 23 26.95 1.95 6.36
CA GLU A 23 26.32 2.94 5.49
C GLU A 23 25.33 2.32 4.48
N ASP A 24 25.16 1.00 4.52
CA ASP A 24 24.42 0.25 3.52
C ASP A 24 23.07 -0.26 4.05
N MET A 25 22.15 -0.47 3.13
CA MET A 25 20.94 -1.25 3.36
C MET A 25 20.97 -2.52 2.54
N ALA A 26 20.43 -3.60 3.11
CA ALA A 26 20.29 -4.89 2.43
C ALA A 26 18.83 -5.34 2.47
N VAL A 27 18.37 -5.96 1.40
CA VAL A 27 16.98 -6.41 1.27
C VAL A 27 16.93 -7.92 1.11
N VAL A 28 16.21 -8.58 2.00
CA VAL A 28 15.99 -10.03 1.94
C VAL A 28 14.52 -10.30 1.66
N ALA A 29 14.23 -10.80 0.47
CA ALA A 29 12.93 -11.37 0.14
C ALA A 29 12.90 -12.88 0.43
N ASN A 30 11.96 -13.63 -0.15
CA ASN A 30 11.85 -15.08 0.08
C ASN A 30 12.87 -15.93 -0.72
N SER A 31 14.15 -15.55 -0.67
CA SER A 31 15.27 -16.18 -1.40
C SER A 31 16.60 -15.76 -0.75
N PHE A 32 17.62 -16.61 -0.80
CA PHE A 32 18.94 -16.29 -0.27
C PHE A 32 19.65 -15.20 -1.09
N VAL A 33 20.31 -14.29 -0.38
CA VAL A 33 21.05 -13.14 -0.93
C VAL A 33 22.54 -13.17 -0.59
N ILE A 34 22.95 -13.94 0.43
CA ILE A 34 24.38 -14.21 0.70
C ILE A 34 24.89 -15.11 -0.42
N ARG A 35 25.92 -14.66 -1.13
CA ARG A 35 26.53 -15.34 -2.28
C ARG A 35 27.85 -15.98 -1.87
N THR A 36 28.95 -15.51 -2.45
CA THR A 36 30.31 -15.93 -2.13
C THR A 36 30.66 -15.61 -0.68
N LEU A 37 31.11 -16.61 0.06
CA LEU A 37 31.59 -16.44 1.44
C LEU A 37 33.10 -16.20 1.44
N ASN A 38 33.55 -15.22 2.22
CA ASN A 38 34.96 -15.06 2.56
C ASN A 38 35.16 -15.44 4.03
N LEU A 39 35.39 -16.72 4.31
CA LEU A 39 35.49 -17.24 5.68
C LEU A 39 36.79 -16.85 6.40
N ASP A 40 37.76 -16.27 5.69
CA ASP A 40 38.95 -15.67 6.28
C ASP A 40 38.67 -14.28 6.90
N ASP A 41 37.52 -13.66 6.58
CA ASP A 41 37.06 -12.37 7.10
C ASP A 41 35.95 -12.58 8.15
N SER A 42 36.37 -12.91 9.37
CA SER A 42 35.44 -13.17 10.49
C SER A 42 34.66 -11.95 10.96
N ASP A 43 35.08 -10.74 10.60
CA ASP A 43 34.38 -9.50 10.95
C ASP A 43 33.13 -9.31 10.08
N HIS A 44 33.14 -9.85 8.85
CA HIS A 44 32.03 -9.72 7.92
C HIS A 44 31.29 -11.02 7.63
N PHE A 45 31.92 -12.17 7.80
CA PHE A 45 31.33 -13.47 7.47
C PHE A 45 31.44 -14.45 8.62
N MET A 46 30.37 -15.22 8.81
CA MET A 46 30.36 -16.39 9.69
C MET A 46 29.57 -17.50 9.01
N ALA A 47 29.91 -18.76 9.27
CA ALA A 47 29.13 -19.90 8.75
C ALA A 47 29.25 -21.11 9.67
N SER A 48 28.36 -22.09 9.47
CA SER A 48 28.49 -23.38 10.14
C SER A 48 29.74 -24.13 9.65
N ALA A 49 30.38 -24.89 10.53
CA ALA A 49 31.59 -25.65 10.19
C ALA A 49 31.39 -26.65 9.03
N ASN A 50 30.15 -27.06 8.77
CA ASN A 50 29.78 -27.98 7.69
C ASN A 50 29.25 -27.28 6.42
N VAL A 51 29.32 -25.94 6.32
CA VAL A 51 28.68 -25.19 5.23
C VAL A 51 29.19 -25.59 3.84
N GLU A 52 30.47 -25.93 3.71
CA GLU A 52 31.07 -26.36 2.44
C GLU A 52 31.06 -27.88 2.27
N SER A 53 31.36 -28.64 3.33
CA SER A 53 31.37 -30.11 3.25
C SER A 53 30.01 -30.66 2.88
N PHE A 54 28.93 -30.13 3.45
CA PHE A 54 27.58 -30.59 3.14
C PHE A 54 27.20 -30.36 1.67
N ALA A 55 27.52 -29.19 1.09
CA ALA A 55 27.26 -28.93 -0.32
C ALA A 55 28.06 -29.87 -1.24
N ARG A 56 29.30 -30.21 -0.87
CA ARG A 56 30.13 -31.19 -1.61
C ARG A 56 29.54 -32.59 -1.55
N ASP A 57 29.17 -33.04 -0.35
CA ASP A 57 28.59 -34.38 -0.13
C ASP A 57 27.28 -34.56 -0.92
N MET A 58 26.50 -33.49 -1.07
CA MET A 58 25.27 -33.48 -1.86
C MET A 58 25.49 -33.28 -3.37
N GLY A 59 26.73 -33.01 -3.81
CA GLY A 59 27.06 -32.73 -5.21
C GLY A 59 26.54 -31.37 -5.71
N TRP A 60 26.25 -30.42 -4.82
CA TRP A 60 25.75 -29.09 -5.17
C TRP A 60 26.86 -28.07 -5.42
N TRP A 61 28.08 -28.36 -4.99
CA TRP A 61 29.26 -27.54 -5.26
C TRP A 61 30.53 -28.40 -5.33
N ASP A 62 31.43 -28.02 -6.24
CA ASP A 62 32.77 -28.58 -6.36
C ASP A 62 33.80 -27.45 -6.24
N PRO A 63 34.76 -27.51 -5.29
CA PRO A 63 35.80 -26.50 -5.15
C PRO A 63 36.66 -26.30 -6.40
N ALA A 64 36.73 -27.28 -7.31
CA ALA A 64 37.41 -27.12 -8.60
C ALA A 64 36.68 -26.17 -9.56
N THR A 65 35.39 -25.89 -9.32
CA THR A 65 34.56 -25.02 -10.18
C THR A 65 34.60 -23.55 -9.77
N GLY A 66 35.17 -23.22 -8.61
CA GLY A 66 35.32 -21.85 -8.13
C GLY A 66 34.93 -21.66 -6.66
N PRO A 67 34.87 -20.40 -6.20
CA PRO A 67 34.59 -20.09 -4.80
C PRO A 67 33.18 -20.53 -4.38
N PHE A 68 33.02 -20.85 -3.11
CA PHE A 68 31.73 -21.31 -2.57
C PHE A 68 30.69 -20.18 -2.57
N ASP A 69 29.58 -20.36 -3.31
CA ASP A 69 28.43 -19.46 -3.35
C ASP A 69 27.23 -20.10 -2.64
N PHE A 70 26.87 -19.55 -1.48
CA PHE A 70 25.83 -20.10 -0.60
C PHE A 70 24.46 -20.14 -1.29
N ALA A 71 24.06 -19.06 -1.98
CA ALA A 71 22.77 -19.02 -2.66
C ALA A 71 22.74 -20.00 -3.85
N ALA A 72 23.84 -20.14 -4.59
CA ALA A 72 23.92 -21.08 -5.70
C ALA A 72 23.84 -22.54 -5.23
N ALA A 73 24.52 -22.88 -4.13
CA ALA A 73 24.53 -24.24 -3.57
C ALA A 73 23.20 -24.63 -2.92
N TYR A 74 22.55 -23.71 -2.20
CA TYR A 74 21.45 -24.06 -1.30
C TYR A 74 20.08 -23.49 -1.65
N SER A 75 19.96 -22.58 -2.62
CA SER A 75 18.63 -22.06 -2.99
C SER A 75 17.92 -23.01 -3.95
N TRP A 76 16.59 -23.08 -3.83
CA TRP A 76 15.75 -23.70 -4.84
C TRP A 76 15.61 -22.82 -6.09
N ALA A 77 16.03 -23.33 -7.24
CA ALA A 77 15.83 -22.71 -8.55
C ALA A 77 14.63 -23.34 -9.27
N LYS A 78 13.46 -22.72 -9.17
CA LYS A 78 12.30 -23.11 -9.96
C LYS A 78 12.45 -22.61 -11.41
N PRO A 79 12.23 -23.45 -12.43
CA PRO A 79 12.19 -23.00 -13.81
C PRO A 79 11.11 -21.93 -14.06
N GLY A 80 11.41 -21.01 -14.98
CA GLY A 80 10.50 -19.94 -15.40
C GLY A 80 10.57 -18.66 -14.55
N PRO A 81 9.87 -17.59 -14.98
CA PRO A 81 10.07 -16.24 -14.45
C PRO A 81 9.37 -16.00 -13.10
N THR A 82 8.38 -16.82 -12.76
CA THR A 82 7.54 -16.60 -11.57
C THR A 82 8.32 -16.54 -10.26
N LYS A 83 9.24 -17.49 -10.03
CA LYS A 83 10.04 -17.53 -8.80
C LYS A 83 11.10 -16.43 -8.73
N PRO A 84 11.87 -16.14 -9.79
CA PRO A 84 12.79 -15.00 -9.82
C PRO A 84 12.10 -13.67 -9.55
N LEU A 85 10.94 -13.41 -10.18
CA LEU A 85 10.21 -12.15 -10.00
C LEU A 85 9.57 -12.04 -8.61
N TYR A 86 9.06 -13.15 -8.04
CA TYR A 86 8.43 -13.17 -6.72
C TYR A 86 9.28 -12.56 -5.61
N GLY A 87 10.59 -12.79 -5.62
CA GLY A 87 11.54 -12.18 -4.68
C GLY A 87 12.21 -10.94 -5.26
N GLY A 88 12.69 -11.07 -6.50
CA GLY A 88 13.52 -10.06 -7.14
C GLY A 88 12.82 -8.73 -7.35
N ARG A 89 11.51 -8.70 -7.66
CA ARG A 89 10.80 -7.43 -7.86
C ARG A 89 10.64 -6.63 -6.57
N ARG A 90 10.48 -7.31 -5.43
CA ARG A 90 10.47 -6.65 -4.10
C ARG A 90 11.85 -6.11 -3.72
N ILE A 91 12.91 -6.87 -4.00
CA ILE A 91 14.29 -6.39 -3.78
C ILE A 91 14.54 -5.14 -4.62
N TRP A 92 14.24 -5.22 -5.91
CA TRP A 92 14.36 -4.09 -6.82
C TRP A 92 13.58 -2.87 -6.31
N ARG A 93 12.29 -3.03 -6.00
CA ARG A 93 11.44 -1.90 -5.62
C ARG A 93 11.94 -1.19 -4.36
N ILE A 94 12.42 -1.93 -3.37
CA ILE A 94 12.99 -1.31 -2.17
C ILE A 94 14.26 -0.55 -2.54
N TYR A 95 15.18 -1.12 -3.32
CA TYR A 95 16.35 -0.38 -3.78
C TYR A 95 16.02 0.81 -4.70
N ASP A 96 14.99 0.72 -5.53
CA ASP A 96 14.51 1.81 -6.40
C ASP A 96 14.00 3.00 -5.57
N VAL A 97 13.38 2.74 -4.41
CA VAL A 97 12.87 3.80 -3.51
C VAL A 97 13.97 4.44 -2.66
N PHE A 98 14.97 3.67 -2.23
CA PHE A 98 16.00 4.15 -1.30
C PHE A 98 17.33 4.50 -1.96
N ALA A 99 17.63 3.94 -3.12
CA ALA A 99 18.84 4.16 -3.89
C ALA A 99 18.55 4.27 -5.40
N PRO A 100 17.62 5.17 -5.82
CA PRO A 100 17.27 5.33 -7.24
C PRO A 100 18.49 5.66 -8.12
N SER A 101 19.53 6.29 -7.58
CA SER A 101 20.80 6.55 -8.27
C SER A 101 21.51 5.30 -8.81
N LYS A 102 21.18 4.11 -8.28
CA LYS A 102 21.75 2.84 -8.75
C LYS A 102 21.16 2.35 -10.06
N HIS A 103 20.00 2.88 -10.48
CA HIS A 103 19.32 2.54 -11.73
C HIS A 103 19.23 1.02 -11.98
N LEU A 104 18.87 0.27 -10.93
CA LEU A 104 18.79 -1.19 -11.02
C LEU A 104 17.67 -1.61 -11.97
N ASP A 105 17.95 -2.63 -12.80
CA ASP A 105 16.97 -3.17 -13.75
C ASP A 105 15.94 -4.05 -13.03
N ALA A 106 14.67 -3.64 -13.13
CA ALA A 106 13.53 -4.29 -12.50
C ALA A 106 13.16 -5.67 -13.08
N THR A 107 13.72 -6.02 -14.24
CA THR A 107 13.40 -7.24 -14.99
C THR A 107 14.32 -8.41 -14.63
N LEU A 108 15.44 -8.14 -13.94
CA LEU A 108 16.45 -9.16 -13.65
C LEU A 108 15.92 -10.32 -12.80
N GLY A 109 14.97 -10.06 -11.91
CA GLY A 109 14.54 -11.05 -10.92
C GLY A 109 15.68 -11.49 -9.98
N GLN A 110 15.44 -12.46 -9.12
CA GLN A 110 16.47 -13.03 -8.23
C GLN A 110 16.77 -14.47 -8.62
N HIS A 111 18.02 -14.72 -9.00
CA HIS A 111 18.46 -16.02 -9.50
C HIS A 111 19.49 -16.67 -8.55
N PRO A 112 19.32 -17.96 -8.19
CA PRO A 112 20.32 -18.69 -7.40
C PRO A 112 21.68 -18.84 -8.09
N GLN A 113 21.72 -19.12 -9.38
CA GLN A 113 22.97 -19.42 -10.08
C GLN A 113 23.68 -18.19 -10.64
N VAL A 114 22.94 -17.09 -10.82
CA VAL A 114 23.44 -15.87 -11.47
C VAL A 114 23.22 -14.69 -10.53
N LYS A 115 24.25 -13.88 -10.33
CA LYS A 115 24.14 -12.64 -9.57
C LYS A 115 23.25 -11.65 -10.31
N THR A 116 22.22 -11.13 -9.65
CA THR A 116 21.31 -10.12 -10.23
C THR A 116 21.40 -8.80 -9.48
N TYR A 117 20.92 -8.75 -8.24
CA TYR A 117 21.01 -7.58 -7.37
C TYR A 117 22.22 -7.67 -6.43
N PRO A 118 22.78 -6.54 -5.99
CA PRO A 118 23.83 -6.52 -4.98
C PRO A 118 23.28 -6.98 -3.61
N PHE A 119 24.16 -7.51 -2.77
CA PHE A 119 23.82 -7.91 -1.39
C PHE A 119 23.26 -6.72 -0.60
N SER A 120 23.89 -5.56 -0.75
CA SER A 120 23.49 -4.30 -0.14
C SER A 120 23.79 -3.12 -1.07
N VAL A 121 23.15 -1.97 -0.80
CA VAL A 121 23.42 -0.70 -1.46
C VAL A 121 23.45 0.42 -0.43
N THR A 122 24.28 1.43 -0.65
CA THR A 122 24.19 2.70 0.07
C THR A 122 22.92 3.44 -0.39
N PRO A 123 21.99 3.77 0.52
CA PRO A 123 20.85 4.63 0.20
C PRO A 123 21.30 6.02 -0.26
N ASP A 124 20.52 6.67 -1.12
CA ASP A 124 20.80 8.03 -1.60
C ASP A 124 20.60 9.08 -0.49
N GLU A 125 19.81 8.74 0.53
CA GLU A 125 19.52 9.58 1.69
C GLU A 125 19.42 8.74 2.97
N LYS A 126 19.58 9.38 4.13
CA LYS A 126 19.38 8.71 5.42
C LYS A 126 17.97 8.13 5.54
N VAL A 127 17.91 6.87 5.96
CA VAL A 127 16.66 6.12 6.11
C VAL A 127 16.04 6.39 7.48
N THR A 128 14.77 6.82 7.48
CA THR A 128 14.00 7.01 8.72
C THR A 128 13.07 5.81 8.97
N PRO A 129 12.64 5.56 10.22
CA PRO A 129 11.62 4.54 10.51
C PRO A 129 10.35 4.75 9.68
N LYS A 130 9.89 6.01 9.51
CA LYS A 130 8.70 6.30 8.70
C LYS A 130 8.85 5.81 7.26
N ARG A 131 9.98 6.08 6.61
CA ARG A 131 10.23 5.60 5.24
C ARG A 131 10.23 4.07 5.15
N LEU A 132 10.77 3.38 6.15
CA LEU A 132 10.71 1.91 6.23
C LEU A 132 9.27 1.41 6.42
N MET A 133 8.46 2.09 7.22
CA MET A 133 7.05 1.75 7.37
C MET A 133 6.27 1.99 6.08
N ASP A 134 6.55 3.09 5.37
CA ASP A 134 5.88 3.46 4.12
C ASP A 134 6.17 2.46 3.00
N ILE A 135 7.42 2.02 2.80
CA ILE A 135 7.74 1.01 1.77
C ILE A 135 7.05 -0.34 2.04
N MET A 136 6.76 -0.68 3.29
CA MET A 136 6.05 -1.91 3.62
C MET A 136 4.57 -1.88 3.18
N ARG A 137 4.06 -0.71 2.79
CA ARG A 137 2.69 -0.48 2.28
C ARG A 137 2.59 -0.61 0.76
N ASP A 138 3.71 -0.71 0.06
CA ASP A 138 3.81 -0.59 -1.39
C ASP A 138 3.33 -1.84 -2.16
N HIS A 139 2.69 -1.58 -3.29
CA HIS A 139 2.27 -2.51 -4.34
C HIS A 139 2.78 -2.06 -5.72
N TYR A 140 3.99 -1.49 -5.75
CA TYR A 140 4.68 -0.98 -6.92
C TYR A 140 4.05 0.25 -7.56
N GLU A 141 3.35 1.07 -6.77
CA GLU A 141 2.64 2.26 -7.24
C GLU A 141 3.58 3.21 -8.02
N GLY A 142 3.08 3.70 -9.15
CA GLY A 142 3.85 4.62 -10.03
C GLY A 142 4.89 3.94 -10.93
N THR A 143 4.99 2.61 -10.91
CA THR A 143 5.87 1.84 -11.80
C THR A 143 5.07 1.10 -12.88
N PRO A 144 5.70 0.52 -13.92
CA PRO A 144 5.02 -0.39 -14.85
C PRO A 144 4.40 -1.64 -14.20
N TYR A 145 4.69 -1.89 -12.92
CA TYR A 145 4.22 -3.05 -12.16
C TYR A 145 3.13 -2.69 -11.14
N ASP A 146 2.65 -1.44 -11.18
CA ASP A 146 1.62 -0.91 -10.29
C ASP A 146 0.35 -1.78 -10.31
N MET A 147 0.12 -2.47 -9.20
CA MET A 147 -0.99 -3.41 -9.05
C MET A 147 -2.35 -2.71 -8.92
N THR A 148 -2.41 -1.38 -8.87
CA THR A 148 -3.65 -0.58 -8.85
C THR A 148 -4.18 -0.23 -10.24
N LYS A 149 -3.45 -0.58 -11.32
CA LYS A 149 -3.74 -0.12 -12.70
C LYS A 149 -4.17 -1.20 -13.67
N ASP A 150 -3.89 -2.47 -13.37
CA ASP A 150 -4.19 -3.57 -14.29
C ASP A 150 -5.70 -3.95 -14.29
N ALA A 151 -6.14 -4.73 -15.28
CA ALA A 151 -7.53 -5.21 -15.33
C ALA A 151 -7.90 -6.05 -14.10
N ALA A 152 -6.93 -6.73 -13.48
CA ALA A 152 -7.13 -7.54 -12.29
C ALA A 152 -7.38 -6.69 -11.02
N SER A 153 -7.12 -5.38 -11.07
CA SER A 153 -7.45 -4.43 -10.01
C SER A 153 -8.94 -4.05 -9.97
N GLY A 154 -9.70 -4.51 -10.97
CA GLY A 154 -11.12 -4.23 -11.11
C GLY A 154 -11.41 -2.76 -11.44
N PRO A 155 -12.68 -2.33 -11.38
CA PRO A 155 -13.07 -0.97 -11.74
C PRO A 155 -12.53 0.09 -10.77
N PHE A 156 -12.14 -0.31 -9.57
CA PHE A 156 -11.80 0.59 -8.47
C PHE A 156 -10.34 0.50 -8.03
N GLY A 157 -9.49 -0.24 -8.76
CA GLY A 157 -8.04 -0.18 -8.57
C GLY A 157 -7.49 -0.88 -7.32
N SER A 158 -8.17 -1.91 -6.79
CA SER A 158 -7.64 -2.65 -5.64
C SER A 158 -6.36 -3.41 -6.03
N PRO A 159 -5.26 -3.28 -5.27
CA PRO A 159 -4.02 -4.01 -5.55
C PRO A 159 -4.02 -5.44 -5.01
N VAL A 160 -5.08 -5.86 -4.32
CA VAL A 160 -5.12 -7.18 -3.66
C VAL A 160 -5.32 -8.29 -4.70
N ARG A 161 -4.44 -9.30 -4.66
CA ARG A 161 -4.53 -10.51 -5.49
C ARG A 161 -4.58 -11.76 -4.61
N PHE A 162 -5.65 -12.54 -4.73
CA PHE A 162 -5.83 -13.77 -3.97
C PHE A 162 -5.12 -14.95 -4.65
N GLY A 163 -4.48 -15.79 -3.85
CA GLY A 163 -3.98 -17.09 -4.31
C GLY A 163 -5.08 -18.14 -4.36
N GLY A 164 -4.79 -19.30 -4.93
CA GLY A 164 -5.73 -20.42 -4.99
C GLY A 164 -5.34 -21.44 -6.05
N SER A 165 -6.27 -22.36 -6.33
CA SER A 165 -6.13 -23.27 -7.47
C SER A 165 -6.07 -22.45 -8.77
N ASN A 166 -5.06 -22.70 -9.59
CA ASN A 166 -4.92 -22.06 -10.91
C ASN A 166 -5.89 -22.63 -11.96
N LYS A 167 -6.69 -23.65 -11.61
CA LYS A 167 -7.67 -24.29 -12.51
C LYS A 167 -7.06 -24.72 -13.86
N GLY A 168 -5.78 -25.14 -13.86
CA GLY A 168 -5.07 -25.55 -15.07
C GLY A 168 -4.58 -24.39 -15.94
N VAL A 169 -4.71 -23.14 -15.49
CA VAL A 169 -4.18 -21.97 -16.19
C VAL A 169 -2.74 -21.72 -15.76
N ASP A 170 -1.85 -21.61 -16.74
CA ASP A 170 -0.45 -21.23 -16.51
C ASP A 170 -0.34 -19.73 -16.24
N GLY A 171 0.29 -19.39 -15.11
CA GLY A 171 0.49 -17.99 -14.73
C GLY A 171 0.62 -17.80 -13.22
N GLY A 172 0.60 -16.54 -12.81
CA GLY A 172 0.65 -16.12 -11.41
C GLY A 172 0.55 -14.62 -11.28
N TRP A 173 0.27 -14.17 -10.06
CA TRP A 173 0.23 -12.75 -9.73
C TRP A 173 1.60 -12.26 -9.30
N GLU A 174 1.84 -10.97 -9.56
CA GLU A 174 2.94 -10.26 -8.94
C GLU A 174 2.82 -10.32 -7.40
N ARG A 175 3.96 -10.43 -6.72
CA ARG A 175 4.00 -10.42 -5.25
C ARG A 175 4.36 -9.01 -4.78
N SER A 176 3.36 -8.21 -4.42
CA SER A 176 3.52 -6.90 -3.75
C SER A 176 4.38 -6.98 -2.49
N ILE A 177 4.86 -5.85 -1.97
CA ILE A 177 5.52 -5.81 -0.65
C ILE A 177 4.45 -5.97 0.43
N SER A 178 3.44 -5.11 0.42
CA SER A 178 2.26 -5.23 1.28
C SER A 178 1.35 -6.34 0.77
N MET A 179 1.09 -7.37 1.59
CA MET A 179 0.24 -8.50 1.18
C MET A 179 -0.89 -8.73 2.17
N HIS A 180 -2.10 -8.98 1.65
CA HIS A 180 -3.32 -9.27 2.41
C HIS A 180 -3.21 -10.42 3.43
N ARG A 181 -2.20 -11.29 3.30
CA ARG A 181 -1.91 -12.41 4.22
C ARG A 181 -0.97 -12.03 5.37
N THR A 182 -0.43 -10.81 5.38
CA THR A 182 0.46 -10.34 6.44
C THR A 182 -0.30 -10.34 7.76
N THR A 183 0.23 -11.04 8.75
CA THR A 183 -0.32 -11.11 10.11
C THR A 183 0.14 -9.95 10.97
N HIS A 184 1.41 -9.58 10.82
CA HIS A 184 2.05 -8.46 11.46
C HIS A 184 3.16 -7.92 10.56
N SER A 185 3.48 -6.65 10.72
CA SER A 185 4.68 -6.03 10.18
C SER A 185 5.36 -5.23 11.27
N PHE A 186 6.67 -5.15 11.23
CA PHE A 186 7.40 -4.35 12.21
C PHE A 186 8.65 -3.71 11.63
N VAL A 187 9.06 -2.60 12.24
CA VAL A 187 10.39 -2.01 12.10
C VAL A 187 11.02 -1.99 13.48
N LEU A 188 12.16 -2.65 13.63
CA LEU A 188 12.93 -2.65 14.89
C LEU A 188 14.02 -1.60 14.79
N GLN A 189 14.07 -0.72 15.78
CA GLN A 189 15.06 0.35 15.86
C GLN A 189 15.85 0.19 17.16
N ALA A 190 17.17 0.07 17.05
CA ALA A 190 18.09 0.06 18.20
C ALA A 190 18.95 1.34 18.16
N ARG A 191 18.89 2.14 19.22
CA ARG A 191 19.60 3.43 19.34
C ARG A 191 20.60 3.35 20.49
N GLY A 192 21.81 2.88 20.20
CA GLY A 192 22.86 2.66 21.22
C GLY A 192 23.41 3.92 21.89
N HIS A 193 22.99 5.12 21.46
CA HIS A 193 23.33 6.39 22.12
C HIS A 193 22.33 6.79 23.21
N LEU A 194 21.28 5.98 23.43
CA LEU A 194 20.28 6.16 24.48
C LEU A 194 20.43 5.03 25.53
N PRO A 195 19.91 5.20 26.76
CA PRO A 195 19.85 4.12 27.74
C PRO A 195 19.13 2.88 27.18
N ASP A 196 19.53 1.67 27.59
CA ASP A 196 19.01 0.40 27.07
C ASP A 196 17.48 0.28 27.15
N ASP A 197 16.86 0.84 28.21
CA ASP A 197 15.42 0.81 28.44
C ASP A 197 14.63 1.86 27.63
N VAL A 198 15.34 2.72 26.89
CA VAL A 198 14.78 3.78 26.01
C VAL A 198 15.18 3.55 24.54
N GLY A 199 16.38 3.00 24.31
CA GLY A 199 17.01 2.95 23.00
C GLY A 199 16.34 2.03 21.99
N GLY A 200 15.66 0.98 22.46
CA GLY A 200 14.99 -0.02 21.60
C GLY A 200 13.50 0.24 21.41
N VAL A 201 13.07 0.33 20.14
CA VAL A 201 11.65 0.49 19.77
C VAL A 201 11.28 -0.52 18.69
N ALA A 202 10.17 -1.22 18.92
CA ALA A 202 9.46 -2.01 17.94
C ALA A 202 8.26 -1.20 17.42
N TRP A 203 8.41 -0.59 16.24
CA TRP A 203 7.28 -0.07 15.49
C TRP A 203 6.48 -1.27 15.00
N TYR A 204 5.33 -1.57 15.60
CA TYR A 204 4.60 -2.81 15.37
C TYR A 204 3.21 -2.56 14.82
N SER A 205 2.85 -3.31 13.78
CA SER A 205 1.56 -3.23 13.10
C SER A 205 0.92 -4.60 12.95
N LEU A 206 -0.41 -4.67 13.09
CA LEU A 206 -1.21 -5.88 12.86
C LEU A 206 -1.87 -5.81 11.48
N GLY A 207 -1.90 -6.94 10.77
CA GLY A 207 -2.49 -7.03 9.44
C GLY A 207 -1.58 -6.48 8.33
N ALA A 208 -2.17 -6.29 7.14
CA ALA A 208 -1.45 -5.80 5.97
C ALA A 208 -1.14 -4.29 6.07
N PRO A 209 0.13 -3.86 5.92
CA PRO A 209 0.54 -2.48 6.21
C PRO A 209 -0.15 -1.38 5.41
N HIS A 210 -0.69 -1.66 4.23
CA HIS A 210 -1.31 -0.65 3.36
C HIS A 210 -2.57 0.01 3.95
N GLY A 211 -3.19 -0.62 4.95
CA GLY A 211 -4.23 -0.01 5.77
C GLY A 211 -4.04 -0.37 7.24
N SER A 212 -2.80 -0.37 7.69
CA SER A 212 -2.45 -0.53 9.11
C SER A 212 -1.42 0.51 9.56
N VAL A 213 -1.50 0.85 10.84
CA VAL A 213 -0.62 1.83 11.50
C VAL A 213 0.38 1.09 12.38
N TYR A 214 1.58 1.63 12.53
CA TYR A 214 2.62 1.07 13.38
C TYR A 214 2.68 1.80 14.72
N THR A 215 2.59 1.05 15.81
CA THR A 215 2.66 1.51 17.19
C THR A 215 4.09 1.43 17.73
N PRO A 216 4.61 2.46 18.44
CA PRO A 216 5.96 2.44 19.00
C PRO A 216 5.99 1.71 20.34
N PHE A 217 6.25 0.41 20.34
CA PHE A 217 6.40 -0.35 21.57
C PHE A 217 7.85 -0.36 22.03
N SER A 218 8.11 -0.05 23.30
CA SER A 218 9.47 -0.10 23.85
C SER A 218 9.93 -1.55 24.03
N CYS A 219 11.22 -1.82 23.85
CA CYS A 219 11.79 -3.12 24.18
C CYS A 219 11.77 -3.45 25.68
N ALA A 220 11.58 -2.44 26.54
CA ALA A 220 11.57 -2.59 27.99
C ALA A 220 10.17 -2.74 28.60
N GLN A 221 9.09 -2.53 27.82
CA GLN A 221 7.73 -2.65 28.34
C GLN A 221 7.40 -4.11 28.67
N HIS A 222 6.63 -4.31 29.73
CA HIS A 222 6.14 -5.59 30.23
C HIS A 222 4.74 -5.93 29.74
N SER A 223 3.96 -4.95 29.29
CA SER A 223 2.59 -5.16 28.82
C SER A 223 2.24 -4.40 27.54
N VAL A 224 1.19 -4.87 26.87
CA VAL A 224 0.55 -4.22 25.71
C VAL A 224 -0.96 -4.11 25.98
N PRO A 225 -1.71 -3.24 25.28
CA PRO A 225 -3.14 -3.11 25.50
C PRO A 225 -3.87 -4.44 25.25
N SER A 226 -4.94 -4.69 25.99
CA SER A 226 -5.73 -5.93 25.88
C SER A 226 -6.27 -6.17 24.46
N SER A 227 -6.52 -5.11 23.68
CA SER A 227 -6.92 -5.19 22.27
C SER A 227 -5.90 -5.92 21.38
N TYR A 228 -4.61 -5.92 21.74
CA TYR A 228 -3.57 -6.66 21.04
C TYR A 228 -3.51 -8.15 21.43
N LEU A 229 -4.18 -8.56 22.51
CA LEU A 229 -4.14 -9.92 23.05
C LEU A 229 -5.34 -10.79 22.65
N VAL A 230 -6.46 -10.19 22.25
CA VAL A 230 -7.74 -10.91 22.07
C VAL A 230 -8.07 -11.29 20.61
N SER A 231 -7.11 -11.14 19.70
CA SER A 231 -7.37 -11.27 18.25
C SER A 231 -7.47 -12.73 17.76
N ARG A 232 -8.70 -13.23 17.55
CA ARG A 232 -8.98 -14.53 16.92
C ARG A 232 -9.39 -14.37 15.45
N ARG A 233 -8.53 -14.80 14.51
CA ARG A 233 -8.72 -14.55 13.07
C ARG A 233 -10.01 -15.13 12.44
N HIS A 234 -10.59 -16.17 13.04
CA HIS A 234 -11.80 -16.82 12.50
C HIS A 234 -13.11 -16.30 13.12
N LYS A 235 -13.03 -15.43 14.14
CA LYS A 235 -14.19 -14.90 14.85
C LYS A 235 -14.08 -13.38 14.91
N PHE A 236 -14.94 -12.68 14.18
CA PHE A 236 -15.02 -11.23 14.21
C PHE A 236 -15.24 -10.73 15.64
N ASP A 237 -14.42 -9.79 16.07
CA ASP A 237 -14.44 -9.24 17.43
C ASP A 237 -13.94 -7.80 17.42
N THR A 238 -14.80 -6.86 17.79
CA THR A 238 -14.45 -5.43 17.83
C THR A 238 -13.51 -5.08 18.98
N ALA A 239 -13.33 -5.95 19.98
CA ALA A 239 -12.33 -5.75 21.02
C ALA A 239 -10.90 -5.96 20.52
N GLY A 240 -10.71 -6.71 19.42
CA GLY A 240 -9.40 -7.05 18.89
C GLY A 240 -8.85 -6.01 17.91
N ALA A 241 -7.64 -5.52 18.15
CA ALA A 241 -6.93 -4.59 17.28
C ALA A 241 -6.75 -5.15 15.86
N TRP A 242 -6.48 -6.46 15.72
CA TRP A 242 -6.35 -7.11 14.41
C TRP A 242 -7.61 -6.93 13.56
N TRP A 243 -8.80 -7.04 14.17
CA TRP A 243 -10.06 -6.89 13.43
C TRP A 243 -10.33 -5.46 13.01
N ALA A 244 -9.88 -4.45 13.76
CA ALA A 244 -9.97 -3.06 13.33
C ALA A 244 -9.24 -2.87 11.99
N PHE A 245 -7.97 -3.28 11.95
CA PHE A 245 -7.14 -3.17 10.74
C PHE A 245 -7.66 -4.03 9.60
N GLN A 246 -8.03 -5.28 9.88
CA GLN A 246 -8.54 -6.19 8.86
C GLN A 246 -9.88 -5.75 8.30
N PHE A 247 -10.77 -5.19 9.10
CA PHE A 247 -12.05 -4.70 8.60
C PHE A 247 -11.81 -3.57 7.59
N VAL A 248 -11.00 -2.56 7.92
CA VAL A 248 -10.66 -1.46 7.01
C VAL A 248 -9.98 -1.98 5.73
N ASN A 249 -8.98 -2.86 5.86
CA ASN A 249 -8.28 -3.44 4.72
C ASN A 249 -9.23 -4.21 3.78
N ASN A 250 -10.16 -5.01 4.32
CA ASN A 250 -11.10 -5.76 3.48
C ASN A 250 -12.19 -4.86 2.89
N TRP A 251 -12.79 -3.99 3.72
CA TRP A 251 -13.86 -3.10 3.30
C TRP A 251 -13.42 -2.12 2.21
N SER A 252 -12.18 -1.62 2.32
CA SER A 252 -11.62 -0.68 1.34
C SER A 252 -11.56 -1.23 -0.08
N ASN A 253 -11.48 -2.56 -0.27
CA ASN A 253 -11.46 -3.16 -1.60
C ASN A 253 -12.74 -2.93 -2.39
N LEU A 254 -13.88 -2.66 -1.73
CA LEU A 254 -15.16 -2.41 -2.39
C LEU A 254 -15.13 -1.14 -3.25
N ARG A 255 -14.39 -0.11 -2.81
CA ARG A 255 -14.24 1.20 -3.46
C ARG A 255 -12.85 1.79 -3.19
N TYR A 256 -11.82 1.03 -3.58
CA TYR A 256 -10.43 1.33 -3.23
C TYR A 256 -9.99 2.72 -3.71
N ASP A 257 -10.37 3.10 -4.93
CA ASP A 257 -10.17 4.42 -5.55
C ASP A 257 -10.55 5.61 -4.67
N LEU A 258 -11.60 5.46 -3.85
CA LEU A 258 -12.11 6.51 -2.96
C LEU A 258 -11.75 6.26 -1.50
N MET A 259 -12.04 5.08 -0.98
CA MET A 259 -11.84 4.74 0.43
C MET A 259 -10.36 4.80 0.81
N HIS A 260 -9.45 4.35 -0.06
CA HIS A 260 -8.03 4.30 0.25
C HIS A 260 -7.43 5.70 0.46
N LYS A 261 -7.92 6.73 -0.23
CA LYS A 261 -7.48 8.12 -0.02
C LYS A 261 -7.80 8.60 1.38
N HIS A 262 -9.02 8.32 1.87
CA HIS A 262 -9.40 8.66 3.24
C HIS A 262 -8.61 7.86 4.28
N ILE A 263 -8.36 6.58 4.00
CA ILE A 263 -7.54 5.72 4.87
C ILE A 263 -6.12 6.27 4.96
N GLN A 264 -5.48 6.60 3.83
CA GLN A 264 -4.14 7.18 3.77
C GLN A 264 -4.03 8.46 4.61
N THR A 265 -4.99 9.39 4.48
CA THR A 265 -4.98 10.63 5.28
C THR A 265 -5.00 10.36 6.78
N VAL A 266 -5.87 9.47 7.25
CA VAL A 266 -5.96 9.15 8.69
C VAL A 266 -4.74 8.32 9.15
N LEU A 267 -4.25 7.43 8.30
CA LEU A 267 -3.05 6.63 8.54
C LEU A 267 -1.84 7.52 8.75
N ASP A 268 -1.60 8.48 7.84
CA ASP A 268 -0.45 9.38 7.91
C ASP A 268 -0.51 10.25 9.16
N GLN A 269 -1.69 10.81 9.48
CA GLN A 269 -1.88 11.59 10.71
C GLN A 269 -1.50 10.80 11.96
N ILE A 270 -2.04 9.57 12.12
CA ILE A 270 -1.71 8.75 13.29
C ILE A 270 -0.23 8.34 13.27
N GLN A 271 0.33 8.04 12.11
CA GLN A 271 1.73 7.62 12.01
C GLN A 271 2.69 8.74 12.38
N ASP A 272 2.39 9.98 11.98
CA ASP A 272 3.15 11.18 12.35
C ASP A 272 3.02 11.48 13.84
N GLU A 273 1.82 11.32 14.41
CA GLU A 273 1.60 11.41 15.86
C GLU A 273 2.42 10.35 16.63
N ALA A 274 2.52 9.12 16.13
CA ALA A 274 3.34 8.07 16.74
C ALA A 274 4.84 8.42 16.74
N ILE A 275 5.33 9.00 15.64
CA ILE A 275 6.72 9.47 15.52
C ILE A 275 6.99 10.63 16.47
N ALA A 276 6.05 11.58 16.55
CA ALA A 276 6.15 12.71 17.47
C ALA A 276 6.07 12.28 18.93
N LEU A 277 5.21 11.30 19.26
CA LEU A 277 5.09 10.73 20.60
C LEU A 277 6.43 10.18 21.07
N GLU A 278 7.07 9.35 20.25
CA GLU A 278 8.35 8.73 20.54
C GLU A 278 9.47 9.75 20.73
N ALA A 279 9.55 10.75 19.84
CA ALA A 279 10.52 11.83 19.97
C ALA A 279 10.33 12.64 21.27
N ALA A 280 9.07 12.94 21.63
CA ALA A 280 8.75 13.63 22.89
C ALA A 280 9.07 12.75 24.10
N THR A 281 8.81 11.44 24.04
CA THR A 281 9.11 10.49 25.11
C THR A 281 10.59 10.49 25.45
N ILE A 282 11.48 10.44 24.44
CA ILE A 282 12.94 10.50 24.67
C ILE A 282 13.34 11.75 25.44
N VAL A 283 12.77 12.92 25.12
CA VAL A 283 13.05 14.19 25.80
C VAL A 283 12.52 14.18 27.24
N GLU A 284 11.29 13.73 27.44
CA GLU A 284 10.63 13.71 28.76
C GLU A 284 11.35 12.79 29.74
N VAL A 285 11.90 11.66 29.28
CA VAL A 285 12.58 10.69 30.14
C VAL A 285 14.08 10.94 30.32
N ALA A 286 14.66 11.91 29.60
CA ALA A 286 16.11 12.14 29.57
C ALA A 286 16.73 12.40 30.96
N ASN A 287 15.96 13.02 31.86
CA ASN A 287 16.41 13.37 33.22
C ASN A 287 15.85 12.41 34.30
N MET A 288 15.07 11.39 33.92
CA MET A 288 14.58 10.40 34.87
C MET A 288 15.74 9.45 35.21
N THR A 289 16.16 9.40 36.47
CA THR A 289 17.28 8.54 36.90
C THR A 289 16.82 7.15 37.37
N ASP A 290 15.58 7.03 37.84
CA ASP A 290 14.98 5.75 38.22
C ASP A 290 14.49 5.01 36.98
N THR A 291 15.13 3.87 36.69
CA THR A 291 14.82 3.01 35.54
C THR A 291 13.40 2.45 35.59
N LEU A 292 12.90 2.05 36.76
CA LEU A 292 11.55 1.49 36.89
C LEU A 292 10.50 2.57 36.60
N ALA A 293 10.67 3.75 37.20
CA ALA A 293 9.78 4.88 36.94
C ALA A 293 9.81 5.31 35.45
N ARG A 294 10.99 5.23 34.81
CA ARG A 294 11.17 5.55 33.39
C ARG A 294 10.46 4.52 32.49
N VAL A 295 10.62 3.23 32.76
CA VAL A 295 9.93 2.16 32.00
C VAL A 295 8.41 2.26 32.17
N ASP A 296 7.91 2.45 33.39
CA ASP A 296 6.48 2.61 33.67
C ASP A 296 5.88 3.80 32.92
N PHE A 297 6.64 4.90 32.84
CA PHE A 297 6.24 6.09 32.09
C PHE A 297 6.09 5.81 30.60
N ILE A 298 7.10 5.17 30.01
CA ILE A 298 7.13 4.82 28.58
C ILE A 298 6.01 3.83 28.26
N GLU A 299 5.87 2.77 29.04
CA GLU A 299 4.83 1.74 28.84
C GLU A 299 3.43 2.34 28.87
N ARG A 300 3.10 3.11 29.91
CA ARG A 300 1.76 3.72 30.03
C ARG A 300 1.44 4.61 28.83
N ARG A 301 2.40 5.44 28.41
CA ARG A 301 2.24 6.37 27.29
C ARG A 301 2.04 5.62 25.96
N ASN A 302 2.85 4.59 25.71
CA ASN A 302 2.75 3.78 24.50
C ASN A 302 1.42 2.99 24.47
N ASN A 303 1.00 2.42 25.60
CA ASN A 303 -0.26 1.67 25.71
C ASN A 303 -1.49 2.58 25.55
N GLU A 304 -1.48 3.78 26.13
CA GLU A 304 -2.54 4.78 25.91
C GLU A 304 -2.64 5.18 24.44
N PHE A 305 -1.50 5.44 23.77
CA PHE A 305 -1.49 5.77 22.35
C PHE A 305 -2.02 4.61 21.50
N ALA A 306 -1.54 3.40 21.75
CA ALA A 306 -1.93 2.19 21.04
C ALA A 306 -3.44 1.96 21.11
N GLN A 307 -4.05 2.11 22.29
CA GLN A 307 -5.51 1.97 22.44
C GLN A 307 -6.28 3.08 21.70
N LYS A 308 -5.86 4.34 21.85
CA LYS A 308 -6.48 5.47 21.13
C LYS A 308 -6.40 5.29 19.61
N MET A 309 -5.30 4.76 19.10
CA MET A 309 -5.14 4.43 17.69
C MET A 309 -6.16 3.37 17.25
N VAL A 310 -6.34 2.29 18.00
CA VAL A 310 -7.33 1.25 17.67
C VAL A 310 -8.74 1.82 17.65
N ASP A 311 -9.10 2.65 18.63
CA ASP A 311 -10.42 3.29 18.72
C ASP A 311 -10.67 4.24 17.53
N ARG A 312 -9.65 5.01 17.13
CA ARG A 312 -9.70 5.85 15.92
C ARG A 312 -9.85 5.01 14.65
N TRP A 313 -9.20 3.84 14.59
CA TRP A 313 -9.28 2.97 13.43
C TRP A 313 -10.68 2.34 13.28
N TRP A 314 -11.33 1.98 14.39
CA TRP A 314 -12.75 1.58 14.36
C TRP A 314 -13.67 2.73 13.97
N SER A 315 -13.41 3.94 14.44
CA SER A 315 -14.18 5.13 14.05
C SER A 315 -14.06 5.40 12.54
N LEU A 316 -12.85 5.24 11.98
CA LEU A 316 -12.62 5.29 10.54
C LEU A 316 -13.41 4.18 9.82
N ALA A 317 -13.37 2.94 10.32
CA ALA A 317 -14.12 1.83 9.73
C ALA A 317 -15.61 2.14 9.59
N PHE A 318 -16.26 2.63 10.65
CA PHE A 318 -17.68 3.00 10.61
C PHE A 318 -17.94 4.21 9.70
N THR A 319 -17.02 5.17 9.67
CA THR A 319 -17.09 6.29 8.72
C THR A 319 -17.05 5.81 7.28
N LEU A 320 -16.19 4.84 6.93
CA LEU A 320 -16.11 4.29 5.58
C LEU A 320 -17.39 3.53 5.20
N VAL A 321 -18.00 2.79 6.14
CA VAL A 321 -19.29 2.12 5.93
C VAL A 321 -20.39 3.15 5.65
N GLY A 322 -20.51 4.18 6.50
CA GLY A 322 -21.55 5.20 6.35
C GLY A 322 -21.37 6.09 5.12
N LYS A 323 -20.13 6.47 4.80
CA LYS A 323 -19.84 7.37 3.68
C LYS A 323 -19.87 6.67 2.32
N PHE A 324 -19.48 5.39 2.24
CA PHE A 324 -19.34 4.67 0.98
C PHE A 324 -20.17 3.38 1.01
N ASN A 325 -21.50 3.52 0.96
CA ASN A 325 -22.44 2.40 0.89
C ASN A 325 -23.28 2.45 -0.39
N ASP A 326 -23.75 1.28 -0.82
CA ASP A 326 -24.70 1.10 -1.93
C ASP A 326 -24.30 1.77 -3.27
N GLY A 327 -23.00 1.95 -3.49
CA GLY A 327 -22.44 2.61 -4.67
C GLY A 327 -22.40 4.14 -4.59
N TYR A 328 -22.93 4.73 -3.50
CA TYR A 328 -22.93 6.16 -3.23
C TYR A 328 -21.65 6.62 -2.52
N VAL A 329 -21.42 7.93 -2.61
CA VAL A 329 -20.63 8.71 -1.66
C VAL A 329 -21.60 9.62 -0.93
N ILE A 330 -21.74 9.46 0.38
CA ILE A 330 -22.73 10.14 1.21
C ILE A 330 -22.01 11.09 2.16
N ASP A 331 -22.26 12.38 2.00
CA ASP A 331 -21.76 13.44 2.88
C ASP A 331 -22.83 13.96 3.87
N GLY A 332 -24.09 13.49 3.73
CA GLY A 332 -25.24 13.87 4.53
C GLY A 332 -26.55 13.26 4.00
N ASP A 333 -27.66 13.54 4.69
CA ASP A 333 -28.98 12.94 4.40
C ASP A 333 -29.88 13.81 3.50
N ARG A 334 -29.39 14.97 3.03
CA ARG A 334 -30.20 15.88 2.22
C ARG A 334 -30.05 15.58 0.74
N SER A 335 -31.05 16.01 -0.03
CA SER A 335 -30.94 16.03 -1.50
C SER A 335 -29.74 16.88 -1.92
N GLY A 336 -28.80 16.26 -2.63
CA GLY A 336 -27.53 16.87 -3.04
C GLY A 336 -26.30 16.35 -2.27
N ASP A 337 -26.48 15.74 -1.10
CA ASP A 337 -25.39 15.21 -0.28
C ASP A 337 -24.98 13.77 -0.67
N MET A 338 -25.68 13.18 -1.64
CA MET A 338 -25.42 11.83 -2.16
C MET A 338 -24.94 11.91 -3.59
N HIS A 339 -23.75 11.36 -3.84
CA HIS A 339 -23.14 11.30 -5.15
C HIS A 339 -23.04 9.86 -5.64
N VAL A 340 -23.25 9.63 -6.94
CA VAL A 340 -23.13 8.31 -7.57
C VAL A 340 -22.00 8.32 -8.59
N PRO A 341 -20.75 8.04 -8.19
CA PRO A 341 -19.62 8.06 -9.12
C PRO A 341 -19.74 7.03 -10.25
N GLY A 342 -20.43 5.90 -9.99
CA GLY A 342 -20.54 4.81 -10.96
C GLY A 342 -19.21 4.11 -11.27
N TYR A 343 -19.21 3.36 -12.39
CA TYR A 343 -18.01 2.71 -12.90
C TYR A 343 -17.28 3.62 -13.91
N PRO A 344 -15.94 3.50 -14.02
CA PRO A 344 -15.19 4.24 -15.04
C PRO A 344 -15.56 3.77 -16.45
N ALA A 345 -15.45 4.67 -17.42
CA ALA A 345 -15.86 4.42 -18.81
C ALA A 345 -15.20 3.17 -19.43
N TRP A 346 -13.91 2.94 -19.17
CA TRP A 346 -13.19 1.78 -19.70
C TRP A 346 -13.77 0.45 -19.18
N TRP A 347 -14.27 0.42 -17.94
CA TRP A 347 -14.91 -0.77 -17.36
C TRP A 347 -16.32 -0.98 -17.93
N LEU A 348 -17.07 0.11 -18.09
CA LEU A 348 -18.38 0.05 -18.77
C LEU A 348 -18.22 -0.48 -20.20
N GLN A 349 -17.18 -0.04 -20.91
CA GLN A 349 -16.84 -0.50 -22.26
C GLN A 349 -16.41 -1.97 -22.31
N SER A 350 -15.75 -2.48 -21.27
CA SER A 350 -15.29 -3.88 -21.21
C SER A 350 -16.35 -4.86 -20.75
N THR A 351 -17.52 -4.38 -20.32
CA THR A 351 -18.61 -5.22 -19.79
C THR A 351 -19.80 -5.26 -20.74
N ASN A 352 -20.79 -6.08 -20.40
CA ASN A 352 -22.07 -6.14 -21.11
C ASN A 352 -22.88 -4.83 -21.05
N TYR A 353 -22.47 -3.84 -20.24
CA TYR A 353 -23.05 -2.51 -20.25
C TYR A 353 -23.00 -1.90 -21.65
N ALA A 354 -21.86 -1.99 -22.34
CA ALA A 354 -21.69 -1.45 -23.68
C ALA A 354 -22.47 -2.22 -24.77
N ALA A 355 -22.98 -3.40 -24.44
CA ALA A 355 -23.75 -4.25 -25.34
C ALA A 355 -25.27 -4.23 -25.05
N TRP A 356 -25.72 -3.54 -23.99
CA TRP A 356 -27.11 -3.56 -23.55
C TRP A 356 -27.88 -2.28 -23.92
N PRO A 357 -29.15 -2.38 -24.36
CA PRO A 357 -29.80 -3.63 -24.79
C PRO A 357 -29.19 -4.13 -26.11
N ALA A 358 -29.23 -5.44 -26.34
CA ALA A 358 -28.88 -5.97 -27.66
C ALA A 358 -29.83 -5.37 -28.72
N LYS A 359 -29.35 -5.20 -29.96
CA LYS A 359 -30.08 -4.46 -31.00
C LYS A 359 -31.49 -4.99 -31.30
N ASP A 360 -31.70 -6.28 -31.06
CA ASP A 360 -32.95 -7.03 -31.26
C ASP A 360 -33.67 -7.35 -29.94
N ALA A 361 -33.12 -6.97 -28.78
CA ALA A 361 -33.71 -7.26 -27.47
C ALA A 361 -34.96 -6.42 -27.16
N TYR A 362 -35.24 -5.39 -27.94
CA TYR A 362 -36.39 -4.51 -27.74
C TYR A 362 -37.15 -4.29 -29.04
N ASN A 363 -38.29 -4.96 -29.18
CA ASN A 363 -39.22 -4.82 -30.30
C ASN A 363 -40.62 -4.45 -29.76
N PRO A 364 -40.85 -3.18 -29.40
CA PRO A 364 -42.13 -2.76 -28.83
C PRO A 364 -43.24 -2.72 -29.90
N PRO A 365 -44.52 -2.78 -29.49
CA PRO A 365 -45.65 -2.57 -30.40
C PRO A 365 -45.55 -1.25 -31.17
N GLN A 366 -46.10 -1.19 -32.38
CA GLN A 366 -46.00 0.00 -33.25
C GLN A 366 -46.58 1.26 -32.60
N GLU A 367 -47.60 1.11 -31.76
CA GLU A 367 -48.24 2.20 -31.02
C GLU A 367 -47.25 2.92 -30.10
N ALA A 368 -46.32 2.19 -29.48
CA ALA A 368 -45.29 2.75 -28.60
C ALA A 368 -44.16 3.44 -29.39
N LEU A 369 -43.88 3.00 -30.63
CA LEU A 369 -42.94 3.68 -31.52
C LEU A 369 -43.51 5.03 -32.00
N GLN A 370 -44.81 5.07 -32.29
CA GLN A 370 -45.51 6.28 -32.73
C GLN A 370 -45.64 7.34 -31.62
N SER A 371 -45.87 6.93 -30.36
CA SER A 371 -45.92 7.86 -29.21
C SER A 371 -44.56 8.51 -28.92
N ASN A 372 -43.46 7.76 -29.05
CA ASN A 372 -42.11 8.27 -28.81
C ASN A 372 -41.63 9.24 -29.89
N ALA A 373 -41.99 9.03 -31.15
CA ALA A 373 -41.68 9.94 -32.26
C ALA A 373 -42.41 11.29 -32.10
N MET A 374 -43.67 11.28 -31.63
CA MET A 374 -44.39 12.52 -31.31
C MET A 374 -43.73 13.27 -30.15
N ALA A 375 -43.36 12.58 -29.07
CA ALA A 375 -42.74 13.20 -27.89
C ALA A 375 -41.38 13.85 -28.18
N THR A 376 -40.52 13.19 -28.98
CA THR A 376 -39.22 13.75 -29.40
C THR A 376 -39.38 14.94 -30.35
N SER A 377 -40.37 14.91 -31.25
CA SER A 377 -40.66 16.07 -32.10
C SER A 377 -41.16 17.27 -31.28
N LEU A 378 -41.99 17.04 -30.27
CA LEU A 378 -42.50 18.09 -29.39
C LEU A 378 -41.38 18.72 -28.55
N THR A 379 -40.48 17.89 -27.98
CA THR A 379 -39.36 18.39 -27.18
C THR A 379 -38.36 19.18 -28.02
N PHE A 380 -38.02 18.70 -29.23
CA PHE A 380 -37.16 19.47 -30.15
C PHE A 380 -37.80 20.81 -30.52
N THR A 381 -39.10 20.83 -30.80
CA THR A 381 -39.82 22.06 -31.19
C THR A 381 -39.92 23.05 -30.02
N ILE A 382 -40.18 22.58 -28.80
CA ILE A 382 -40.26 23.40 -27.59
C ILE A 382 -38.88 23.95 -27.23
N VAL A 383 -37.84 23.10 -27.21
CA VAL A 383 -36.46 23.55 -26.90
C VAL A 383 -35.97 24.54 -27.95
N SER A 384 -36.24 24.32 -29.25
CA SER A 384 -35.89 25.30 -30.29
C SER A 384 -36.66 26.62 -30.09
N ALA A 385 -37.97 26.56 -29.81
CA ALA A 385 -38.79 27.76 -29.63
C ALA A 385 -38.35 28.60 -28.43
N PHE A 386 -38.06 27.97 -27.28
CA PHE A 386 -37.52 28.65 -26.10
C PHE A 386 -36.13 29.22 -26.36
N SER A 387 -35.26 28.51 -27.09
CA SER A 387 -33.92 28.99 -27.43
C SER A 387 -34.00 30.24 -28.32
N TYR A 388 -34.87 30.24 -29.33
CA TYR A 388 -35.09 31.41 -30.18
C TYR A 388 -35.74 32.57 -29.43
N PHE A 389 -36.69 32.30 -28.52
CA PHE A 389 -37.33 33.34 -27.71
C PHE A 389 -36.35 33.98 -26.71
N ALA A 390 -35.48 33.19 -26.09
CA ALA A 390 -34.45 33.69 -25.17
C ALA A 390 -33.42 34.55 -25.90
N ILE A 391 -32.94 34.12 -27.08
CA ILE A 391 -32.02 34.90 -27.92
C ILE A 391 -32.69 36.21 -28.38
N PHE A 392 -33.96 36.16 -28.79
CA PHE A 392 -34.71 37.34 -29.18
C PHE A 392 -34.95 38.31 -28.02
N ALA A 393 -35.34 37.81 -26.84
CA ALA A 393 -35.57 38.62 -25.65
C ALA A 393 -34.28 39.29 -25.15
N VAL A 394 -33.16 38.57 -25.15
CA VAL A 394 -31.85 39.15 -24.82
C VAL A 394 -31.45 40.21 -25.85
N GLY A 395 -31.62 39.94 -27.15
CA GLY A 395 -31.36 40.91 -28.21
C GLY A 395 -32.22 42.18 -28.09
N LEU A 396 -33.48 42.03 -27.70
CA LEU A 396 -34.42 43.14 -27.52
C LEU A 396 -34.07 43.98 -26.29
N VAL A 397 -33.69 43.35 -25.17
CA VAL A 397 -33.19 44.05 -23.97
C VAL A 397 -31.90 44.80 -24.26
N VAL A 398 -30.93 44.17 -24.93
CA VAL A 398 -29.67 44.82 -25.33
C VAL A 398 -29.92 45.97 -26.30
N GLY A 399 -30.82 45.80 -27.28
CA GLY A 399 -31.21 46.87 -28.22
C GLY A 399 -31.88 48.07 -27.53
N VAL A 400 -32.78 47.82 -26.57
CA VAL A 400 -33.43 48.86 -25.78
C VAL A 400 -32.42 49.59 -24.88
N LEU A 401 -31.50 48.86 -24.23
CA LEU A 401 -30.44 49.46 -23.41
C LEU A 401 -29.47 50.29 -24.27
N TYR A 402 -29.11 49.82 -25.46
CA TYR A 402 -28.27 50.55 -26.41
C TYR A 402 -28.93 51.84 -26.90
N LEU A 403 -30.22 51.79 -27.26
CA LEU A 403 -30.99 52.98 -27.66
C LEU A 403 -31.15 53.97 -26.50
N LYS A 404 -31.38 53.50 -25.27
CA LYS A 404 -31.51 54.33 -24.06
C LYS A 404 -30.18 54.97 -23.66
N HIS A 405 -29.05 54.31 -23.93
CA HIS A 405 -27.72 54.89 -23.70
C HIS A 405 -27.37 55.95 -24.75
N ARG A 406 -27.72 55.74 -26.02
CA ARG A 406 -27.52 56.72 -27.11
C ARG A 406 -28.39 57.97 -26.99
N THR A 407 -29.59 57.88 -26.43
CA THR A 407 -30.42 59.07 -26.17
C THR A 407 -29.92 59.87 -24.97
N ARG A 408 -29.35 59.22 -23.94
CA ARG A 408 -28.72 59.92 -22.81
C ARG A 408 -27.42 60.66 -23.18
N SER A 409 -26.69 60.23 -24.20
CA SER A 409 -25.43 60.88 -24.60
C SER A 409 -25.61 62.14 -25.47
N ARG A 410 -26.85 62.56 -25.77
CA ARG A 410 -27.14 63.76 -26.56
C ARG A 410 -27.55 64.99 -25.75
N GLU A 411 -27.66 64.88 -24.43
CA GLU A 411 -27.96 66.02 -23.54
C GLU A 411 -26.90 66.15 -22.46
N TYR A 412 -25.72 66.70 -22.79
CA TYR A 412 -24.86 67.40 -21.82
C TYR A 412 -23.76 68.19 -22.56
N HIS A 413 -24.16 69.19 -23.34
CA HIS A 413 -23.30 70.29 -23.78
C HIS A 413 -24.13 71.57 -23.81
N ARG A 414 -24.21 72.27 -22.67
CA ARG A 414 -24.36 73.73 -22.53
C ARG A 414 -24.55 74.09 -21.05
N LEU A 415 -23.50 74.63 -20.43
CA LEU A 415 -23.43 75.98 -19.86
C LEU A 415 -22.33 76.05 -18.78
N VAL A 416 -21.37 76.94 -19.07
CA VAL A 416 -20.54 77.82 -18.21
C VAL A 416 -20.01 77.27 -16.90
#